data_AF-A0A5N7ZG95-F1
#
_entry.id   AF-A0A5N7ZG95-F1
#
_cell.length_a   1.000
_cell.length_b   1.000
_cell.length_c   1.000
_cell.angle_alpha   90.00
_cell.angle_beta   90.00
_cell.angle_gamma   90.00
#
_symmetry.space_group_name_H-M   'P 1'
#
loop_
_entity.id
_entity.type
_entity.pdbx_description
1 polymer ?
#
loop_
_entity_poly.entity_id
_entity_poly.type
_entity_poly.pdbx_seq_one_letter_code
_entity_poly.pdbx_strand_id
1 'polypeptide(L)' 'MNEYPLAKFSFEVDWGGTKLGFTEVTGMQIETDVTEYRHGASPDFSKIKMPGLRKFS' A
#
# COMPACT_ATOMS: atom_id res chain seq x y z
N MET A 1 -20.90 -15.34 -2.68
CA MET A 1 -21.08 -14.11 -3.48
C MET A 1 -20.08 -14.22 -4.62
N ASN A 2 -20.52 -14.28 -5.88
CA ASN A 2 -19.58 -14.36 -7.00
C ASN A 2 -18.93 -12.97 -7.15
N GLU A 3 -17.72 -12.83 -6.61
CA GLU A 3 -16.90 -11.61 -6.71
C GLU A 3 -16.26 -11.55 -8.10
N TYR A 4 -17.01 -11.03 -9.07
CA TYR A 4 -16.40 -10.62 -10.33
C TYR A 4 -15.59 -9.34 -10.11
N PRO A 5 -14.37 -9.24 -10.69
CA PRO A 5 -13.56 -8.05 -10.54
C PRO A 5 -14.26 -6.83 -11.13
N LEU A 6 -14.27 -5.74 -10.38
CA LEU A 6 -14.83 -4.46 -10.84
C LEU A 6 -13.94 -3.83 -11.92
N ALA A 7 -14.57 -3.19 -12.89
CA ALA A 7 -13.87 -2.49 -13.95
C ALA A 7 -13.41 -1.10 -13.49
N LYS A 8 -12.22 -0.68 -13.92
CA LYS A 8 -11.56 0.57 -13.47
C LYS A 8 -12.10 1.85 -14.13
N PHE A 9 -13.09 1.77 -15.03
CA PHE A 9 -13.55 2.94 -15.82
C PHE A 9 -14.66 3.75 -15.16
N SER A 10 -15.31 3.23 -14.10
CA SER A 10 -16.38 3.93 -13.39
C SER A 10 -15.91 4.23 -11.97
N PHE A 11 -15.56 5.49 -11.74
CA PHE A 11 -15.16 6.00 -10.43
C PHE A 11 -15.68 7.42 -10.23
N GLU A 12 -15.87 7.80 -8.97
CA GLU A 12 -16.23 9.15 -8.56
C GLU A 12 -15.17 9.64 -7.59
N VAL A 13 -14.71 10.90 -7.75
CA VAL A 13 -13.80 11.54 -6.81
C VAL A 13 -14.54 12.67 -6.11
N ASP A 14 -14.74 12.50 -4.80
CA ASP A 14 -15.20 13.57 -3.92
C ASP A 14 -14.01 14.25 -3.27
N TRP A 15 -13.90 15.56 -3.46
CA TRP A 15 -12.90 16.40 -2.81
C TRP A 15 -13.59 17.46 -1.96
N GLY A 16 -13.82 17.14 -0.69
CA GLY A 16 -14.41 18.07 0.27
C GLY A 16 -15.86 18.45 -0.07
N GLY A 17 -16.66 17.51 -0.57
CA GLY A 17 -18.06 17.73 -0.95
C GLY A 17 -18.26 18.26 -2.37
N THR A 18 -17.18 18.38 -3.15
CA THR A 18 -17.26 18.71 -4.58
C THR A 18 -16.85 17.50 -5.40
N LYS A 19 -17.72 17.09 -6.33
CA LYS A 19 -17.42 16.01 -7.29
C LYS A 19 -16.56 16.55 -8.43
N LEU A 20 -15.38 15.97 -8.60
CA LEU A 20 -14.43 16.36 -9.64
C LEU A 20 -14.24 15.22 -10.64
N GLY A 21 -14.23 15.56 -11.93
CA GLY A 21 -13.99 14.61 -13.01
C GLY A 21 -12.49 14.46 -13.30
N PHE A 22 -11.98 13.23 -13.24
CA PHE A 22 -10.62 12.88 -13.63
C PHE A 22 -10.61 11.77 -14.68
N THR A 23 -9.57 11.71 -15.50
CA THR A 23 -9.37 10.62 -16.46
C THR A 23 -8.72 9.39 -15.79
N GLU A 24 -7.93 9.61 -14.74
CA GLU A 24 -7.23 8.56 -14.00
C GLU A 24 -7.05 8.96 -12.53
N VAL A 25 -7.14 7.98 -11.62
CA VAL A 25 -6.84 8.12 -10.19
C VAL A 25 -5.76 7.10 -9.84
N THR A 26 -4.59 7.60 -9.45
CA THR A 26 -3.42 6.83 -8.99
C THR A 26 -2.90 7.42 -7.68
N GLY A 27 -1.90 6.79 -7.06
CA GLY A 27 -1.36 7.29 -5.78
C GLY A 27 -2.23 6.94 -4.56
N MET A 28 -2.86 5.76 -4.60
CA MET A 28 -3.49 5.17 -3.41
C MET A 28 -2.73 3.90 -3.00
N GLN A 29 -1.40 3.95 -3.05
CA GLN A 29 -0.56 2.81 -2.70
C GLN A 29 -0.12 2.90 -1.25
N ILE A 30 -0.30 1.80 -0.51
CA ILE A 30 0.17 1.66 0.86
C ILE A 30 1.33 0.67 0.81
N GLU A 31 2.52 1.14 1.11
CA GLU A 31 3.72 0.31 1.19
C GLU A 31 4.20 0.24 2.64
N THR A 32 4.76 -0.90 3.06
CA THR A 32 5.39 -1.03 4.37
C THR A 32 6.88 -1.19 4.16
N ASP A 33 7.67 -0.27 4.71
CA ASP A 33 9.12 -0.36 4.66
C ASP A 33 9.58 -1.55 5.52
N VAL A 34 10.52 -2.37 5.04
CA VAL A 34 10.99 -3.55 5.77
C VAL A 34 12.31 -3.20 6.44
N THR A 35 12.31 -3.18 7.78
CA THR A 35 13.54 -3.00 8.55
C THR A 35 14.21 -4.34 8.77
N GLU A 36 15.42 -4.51 8.24
CA GLU A 36 16.22 -5.71 8.45
C GLU A 36 17.15 -5.54 9.65
N TYR A 37 17.04 -6.42 10.64
CA TYR A 37 17.94 -6.46 11.81
C TYR A 37 18.67 -7.79 11.90
N ARG A 38 19.95 -7.73 12.27
CA ARG A 38 20.75 -8.90 12.64
C ARG A 38 21.62 -8.57 13.83
N HIS A 39 21.57 -9.41 14.86
CA HIS A 39 22.47 -9.33 16.00
C HIS A 39 23.70 -10.23 15.77
N GLY A 40 24.89 -9.78 16.18
CA GLY A 40 26.15 -10.49 15.95
C GLY A 40 26.25 -11.87 16.62
N ALA A 41 25.50 -12.07 17.71
CA ALA A 41 25.40 -13.35 18.42
C ALA A 41 24.15 -14.17 18.07
N SER A 42 23.45 -13.85 16.96
CA SER A 42 22.27 -14.61 16.52
C SER A 42 22.69 -16.01 16.04
N PRO A 43 22.09 -17.09 16.58
CA PRO A 43 22.35 -18.46 16.13
C PRO A 43 21.76 -18.74 14.74
N ASP A 44 20.78 -17.92 14.32
CA ASP A 44 20.18 -17.98 13.00
C ASP A 44 20.93 -17.07 12.03
N PHE A 45 21.35 -17.62 10.89
CA PHE A 45 22.13 -16.91 9.85
C PHE A 45 21.26 -16.01 8.95
N SER A 46 19.95 -15.97 9.16
CA SER A 46 19.04 -15.13 8.39
C SER A 46 18.88 -13.73 8.99
N LYS A 47 18.49 -12.76 8.14
CA LYS A 47 18.11 -11.41 8.59
C LYS A 47 16.68 -11.45 9.11
N ILE A 48 16.44 -10.86 10.28
CA ILE A 48 15.08 -10.70 10.81
C ILE A 48 14.43 -9.53 10.07
N LYS A 49 13.34 -9.80 9.35
CA LYS A 49 12.54 -8.79 8.66
C LYS A 49 11.44 -8.31 9.60
N MET A 50 11.52 -7.06 10.05
CA MET A 50 10.49 -6.43 10.86
C MET A 50 9.67 -5.46 10.00
N PRO A 51 8.34 -5.43 10.17
CA PRO A 51 7.52 -4.42 9.51
C PRO A 51 7.88 -3.05 10.08
N GLY A 52 8.36 -2.17 9.21
CA GLY A 52 8.71 -0.79 9.52
C GLY A 52 7.55 0.16 9.32
N LEU A 53 7.86 1.41 8.99
CA LEU A 53 6.86 2.47 8.81
C LEU A 53 6.06 2.27 7.52
N ARG A 54 4.76 2.58 7.60
CA ARG A 54 3.87 2.63 6.44
C ARG A 54 4.17 3.91 5.64
N LYS A 55 4.51 3.74 4.37
CA LYS A 55 4.62 4.81 3.38
C LYS A 55 3.31 4.88 2.58
N PHE A 56 2.88 6.10 2.29
CA PHE A 56 1.70 6.40 1.49
C PHE A 56 2.17 7.20 0.28
N SER A 57 1.74 6.79 -0.91
CA SER A 57 2.11 7.37 -2.20
C SER A 57 0.89 7.49 -3.10
#